data_AF-A0AAE2YPS6-F1
#
_entry.id   AF-A0AAE2YPS6-F1
#
_cell.length_a   1.000
_cell.length_b   1.000
_cell.length_c   1.000
_cell.angle_alpha   90.00
_cell.angle_beta   90.00
_cell.angle_gamma   90.00
#
_symmetry.space_group_name_H-M   'P 1'
#
loop_
_entity.id
_entity.type
_entity.pdbx_description
1 polymer ?
#
loop_
_entity_poly.entity_id
_entity_poly.type
_entity_poly.pdbx_seq_one_letter_code
_entity_poly.pdbx_strand_id
1 'polypeptide(L)'
;MRMMRALGLFSGLLFAGLAVLPAAAMAAPDQPYVNLFGGNTFFGSGSHLDGGGTVGLRVGQRLGRHLGIEWQIASAFARLQDQSKSNANQYSGSLIGNYYAFSGNSSPYLSLGLGASSDLFNQQVGRGTSLLGIFGLGYEQRLGDHFGLRLGVQDQVLFDTPRAQGGALNNVQVTGGISYFWGGSEDKRAFPIIAPTQSGS
;
A
#
# COMPACT_ATOMS: atom_id res chain seq x y z
N MET A 1 3.10 18.48 -24.71
CA MET A 1 2.98 17.33 -25.64
C MET A 1 3.63 16.03 -25.16
N ARG A 2 4.78 16.01 -24.47
CA ARG A 2 5.40 14.76 -23.94
C ARG A 2 4.59 14.08 -22.82
N MET A 3 3.89 14.88 -22.01
CA MET A 3 3.10 14.46 -20.84
C MET A 3 1.89 13.56 -21.19
N MET A 4 1.14 13.90 -22.25
CA MET A 4 0.01 13.08 -22.72
C MET A 4 0.46 11.73 -23.29
N ARG A 5 1.69 11.65 -23.83
CA ARG A 5 2.24 10.41 -24.36
C ARG A 5 2.69 9.45 -23.25
N ALA A 6 3.28 9.98 -22.18
CA ALA A 6 3.67 9.18 -21.02
C ALA A 6 2.44 8.64 -20.27
N LEU A 7 1.42 9.49 -20.06
CA LEU A 7 0.16 9.08 -19.44
C LEU A 7 -0.58 8.04 -20.31
N GLY A 8 -0.63 8.24 -21.62
CA GLY A 8 -1.23 7.28 -22.55
C GLY A 8 -0.51 5.93 -22.57
N LEU A 9 0.83 5.90 -22.47
CA LEU A 9 1.60 4.67 -22.39
C LEU A 9 1.42 3.94 -21.04
N PHE A 10 1.37 4.68 -19.94
CA PHE A 10 1.14 4.10 -18.61
C PHE A 10 -0.29 3.55 -18.46
N SER A 11 -1.28 4.31 -18.90
CA SER A 11 -2.67 3.84 -18.95
C SER A 11 -2.81 2.66 -19.90
N GLY A 12 -2.17 2.70 -21.07
CA GLY A 12 -2.15 1.60 -22.03
C GLY A 12 -1.57 0.30 -21.47
N LEU A 13 -0.47 0.38 -20.71
CA LEU A 13 0.11 -0.78 -20.01
C LEU A 13 -0.79 -1.30 -18.87
N LEU A 14 -1.45 -0.41 -18.14
CA LEU A 14 -2.45 -0.77 -17.13
C LEU A 14 -3.63 -1.52 -17.76
N PHE A 15 -4.20 -0.99 -18.86
CA PHE A 15 -5.31 -1.63 -19.56
C PHE A 15 -4.91 -2.90 -20.30
N ALA A 16 -3.73 -2.96 -20.91
CA ALA A 16 -3.20 -4.16 -21.56
C ALA A 16 -2.87 -5.26 -20.53
N GLY A 17 -2.35 -4.87 -19.36
CA GLY A 17 -2.17 -5.78 -18.23
C GLY A 17 -3.51 -6.31 -17.69
N LEU A 18 -4.53 -5.46 -17.61
CA LEU A 18 -5.89 -5.84 -17.17
C LEU A 18 -6.63 -6.73 -18.19
N ALA A 19 -6.38 -6.58 -19.48
CA ALA A 19 -7.06 -7.32 -20.55
C ALA A 19 -6.61 -8.79 -20.68
N VAL A 20 -5.42 -9.16 -20.18
CA VAL A 20 -4.89 -10.55 -20.26
C VAL A 20 -5.30 -11.41 -19.05
N LEU A 21 -5.91 -10.81 -18.03
CA LEU A 21 -6.27 -11.45 -16.76
C LEU A 21 -7.57 -12.27 -16.66
N PRO A 22 -8.54 -12.29 -17.61
CA PRO A 22 -9.84 -12.92 -17.35
C PRO A 22 -9.81 -14.45 -17.20
N ALA A 23 -8.81 -15.14 -17.73
CA ALA A 23 -8.83 -16.60 -17.80
C ALA A 23 -8.34 -17.33 -16.53
N ALA A 24 -7.58 -16.65 -15.65
CA ALA A 24 -6.98 -17.27 -14.46
C ALA A 24 -7.67 -16.92 -13.12
N ALA A 25 -8.64 -16.00 -13.13
CA ALA A 25 -9.28 -15.47 -11.92
C ALA A 25 -10.56 -16.21 -11.47
N MET A 26 -11.16 -17.05 -12.33
CA MET A 26 -12.56 -17.50 -12.14
C MET A 26 -12.80 -18.67 -11.16
N ALA A 27 -11.84 -19.06 -10.31
CA ALA A 27 -11.95 -20.28 -9.50
C ALA A 27 -11.82 -20.09 -7.97
N ALA A 28 -11.77 -18.85 -7.47
CA ALA A 28 -11.77 -18.58 -6.03
C ALA A 28 -12.78 -17.46 -5.73
N PRO A 29 -13.56 -17.57 -4.65
CA PRO A 29 -14.53 -16.54 -4.29
C PRO A 29 -13.79 -15.24 -3.99
N ASP A 30 -14.38 -14.14 -4.44
CA ASP A 30 -13.88 -12.82 -4.13
C ASP A 30 -13.97 -12.57 -2.62
N GLN A 31 -12.90 -12.06 -2.03
CA GLN A 31 -12.80 -11.86 -0.59
C GLN A 31 -12.49 -10.40 -0.29
N PRO A 32 -13.45 -9.62 0.22
CA PRO A 32 -13.16 -8.30 0.74
C PRO A 32 -12.25 -8.43 1.97
N TYR A 33 -11.41 -7.42 2.20
CA TYR A 33 -10.53 -7.37 3.34
C TYR A 33 -10.20 -5.94 3.76
N VAL A 34 -9.77 -5.83 5.01
CA VAL A 34 -9.20 -4.61 5.58
C VAL A 34 -7.80 -4.93 6.08
N ASN A 35 -6.85 -4.02 5.93
CA ASN A 35 -5.49 -4.15 6.41
C ASN A 35 -5.09 -2.89 7.16
N LEU A 36 -4.79 -3.03 8.45
CA LEU A 36 -4.17 -1.97 9.25
C LEU A 36 -2.66 -2.16 9.20
N PHE A 37 -1.91 -1.11 8.87
CA PHE A 37 -0.45 -1.19 8.75
C PHE A 37 0.27 -0.04 9.43
N GLY A 38 1.52 -0.30 9.77
CA GLY A 38 2.47 0.68 10.28
C GLY A 38 3.91 0.36 9.88
N GLY A 39 4.80 1.34 10.02
CA GLY A 39 6.21 1.18 9.67
C GLY A 39 6.95 2.52 9.60
N ASN A 40 7.81 2.67 8.60
CA ASN A 40 8.58 3.90 8.39
C ASN A 40 8.52 4.38 6.93
N THR A 41 8.59 5.70 6.76
CA THR A 41 8.80 6.35 5.47
C THR A 41 10.20 6.98 5.43
N PHE A 42 10.94 6.63 4.40
CA PHE A 42 12.24 7.20 4.06
C PHE A 42 12.04 8.21 2.95
N PHE A 43 12.11 9.49 3.30
CA PHE A 43 11.93 10.57 2.33
C PHE A 43 13.18 10.74 1.47
N GLY A 44 12.99 10.97 0.17
CA GLY A 44 14.10 11.23 -0.73
C GLY A 44 14.88 12.47 -0.32
N SER A 45 16.20 12.49 -0.54
CA SER A 45 17.11 13.56 -0.09
C SER A 45 16.71 14.97 -0.55
N GLY A 46 16.02 15.10 -1.69
CA GLY A 46 15.51 16.39 -2.17
C GLY A 46 14.31 16.97 -1.39
N SER A 47 13.76 16.23 -0.43
CA SER A 47 12.61 16.66 0.39
C SER A 47 13.00 17.52 1.61
N HIS A 48 14.27 17.47 2.04
CA HIS A 48 14.73 18.08 3.31
C HIS A 48 13.93 17.63 4.54
N LEU A 49 13.40 16.40 4.49
CA LEU A 49 12.64 15.78 5.58
C LEU A 49 13.43 14.65 6.22
N ASP A 50 13.38 14.61 7.55
CA ASP A 50 13.80 13.44 8.30
C ASP A 50 12.72 12.37 8.27
N GLY A 51 13.16 11.13 8.03
CA GLY A 51 12.32 9.94 8.06
C GLY A 51 11.60 9.77 9.39
N GLY A 52 10.40 9.21 9.34
CA GLY A 52 9.61 8.95 10.53
C GLY A 52 8.59 7.85 10.33
N GLY A 53 7.82 7.61 11.39
CA GLY A 53 6.81 6.57 11.40
C GLY A 53 5.74 6.79 10.34
N THR A 54 5.14 5.70 9.87
CA THR A 54 3.97 5.75 9.00
C THR A 54 2.92 4.79 9.51
N VAL A 55 1.66 5.16 9.32
CA VAL A 55 0.48 4.34 9.63
C VAL A 55 -0.55 4.51 8.55
N GLY A 56 -1.38 3.50 8.34
CA GLY A 56 -2.45 3.59 7.37
C GLY A 56 -3.41 2.41 7.38
N LEU A 57 -4.39 2.53 6.51
CA LEU A 57 -5.46 1.57 6.30
C LEU A 57 -5.55 1.23 4.82
N ARG A 58 -5.71 -0.05 4.51
CA ARG A 58 -6.09 -0.52 3.18
C ARG A 58 -7.44 -1.21 3.27
N VAL A 59 -8.33 -0.92 2.34
CA VAL A 59 -9.60 -1.63 2.16
C VAL A 59 -9.62 -2.14 0.73
N GLY A 60 -9.82 -3.43 0.55
CA GLY A 60 -9.69 -4.04 -0.76
C GLY A 60 -10.51 -5.30 -0.94
N GLN A 61 -10.36 -5.89 -2.12
CA GLN A 61 -11.00 -7.12 -2.52
C GLN A 61 -9.98 -7.99 -3.25
N ARG A 62 -9.91 -9.27 -2.89
CA ARG A 62 -9.26 -10.29 -3.72
C ARG A 62 -10.18 -10.66 -4.86
N LEU A 63 -9.62 -10.64 -6.06
CA LEU A 63 -10.30 -11.00 -7.31
C LEU A 63 -9.68 -12.30 -7.79
N GLY A 64 -10.35 -13.41 -7.49
CA GLY A 64 -9.78 -14.74 -7.71
C GLY A 64 -8.50 -15.01 -6.91
N ARG A 65 -7.58 -15.81 -7.48
CA ARG A 65 -6.39 -16.33 -6.79
C ARG A 65 -5.17 -15.39 -6.82
N HIS A 66 -5.04 -14.62 -7.89
CA HIS A 66 -3.81 -13.90 -8.19
C HIS A 66 -3.96 -12.38 -8.17
N LEU A 67 -5.18 -11.85 -8.06
CA LEU A 67 -5.40 -10.42 -8.15
C LEU A 67 -6.04 -9.86 -6.89
N GLY A 68 -5.79 -8.58 -6.66
CA GLY A 68 -6.56 -7.79 -5.72
C GLY A 68 -6.54 -6.32 -6.10
N ILE A 69 -7.54 -5.60 -5.63
CA ILE A 69 -7.62 -4.15 -5.73
C ILE A 69 -7.84 -3.59 -4.33
N GLU A 70 -7.14 -2.51 -3.98
CA GLU A 70 -7.25 -1.89 -2.66
C GLU A 70 -7.16 -0.36 -2.74
N TRP A 71 -7.97 0.30 -1.91
CA TRP A 71 -7.82 1.70 -1.57
C TRP A 71 -6.93 1.82 -0.35
N GLN A 72 -5.91 2.66 -0.41
CA GLN A 72 -4.99 2.94 0.69
C GLN A 72 -5.08 4.40 1.11
N ILE A 73 -5.23 4.63 2.40
CA ILE A 73 -4.96 5.91 3.06
C ILE A 73 -3.79 5.76 4.01
N ALA A 74 -2.87 6.73 4.02
CA ALA A 74 -1.68 6.68 4.86
C ALA A 74 -1.29 8.06 5.38
N SER A 75 -0.71 8.08 6.57
CA SER A 75 -0.03 9.22 7.17
C SER A 75 1.43 8.86 7.36
N ALA A 76 2.33 9.70 6.88
CA ALA A 76 3.76 9.63 7.15
C ALA A 76 4.15 10.83 8.01
N PHE A 77 4.70 10.55 9.19
CA PHE A 77 5.15 11.57 10.12
C PHE A 77 6.56 11.97 9.75
N ALA A 78 6.79 13.27 9.58
CA ALA A 78 8.09 13.80 9.19
C ALA A 78 8.40 15.09 9.93
N ARG A 79 9.68 15.44 9.96
CA ARG A 79 10.17 16.72 10.49
C ARG A 79 11.07 17.39 9.46
N LEU A 80 11.02 18.72 9.41
CA LEU A 80 12.00 19.48 8.62
C LEU A 80 13.41 19.24 9.19
N GLN A 81 14.40 19.14 8.29
CA GLN A 81 15.81 19.05 8.67
C GLN A 81 16.42 20.38 9.15
N ASP A 82 15.63 21.47 9.17
CA ASP A 82 16.08 22.77 9.67
C ASP A 82 16.25 22.82 11.20
N GLN A 83 16.81 23.92 11.70
CA GLN A 83 17.09 24.10 13.13
C GLN A 83 15.85 24.06 14.03
N SER A 84 14.65 24.25 13.48
CA SER A 84 13.39 24.27 14.24
C SER A 84 12.74 22.89 14.38
N LYS A 85 13.12 21.91 13.54
CA LYS A 85 12.54 20.55 13.47
C LYS A 85 11.00 20.54 13.52
N SER A 86 10.37 21.50 12.85
CA SER A 86 8.90 21.58 12.83
C SER A 86 8.28 20.39 12.11
N ASN A 87 7.05 20.03 12.49
CA ASN A 87 6.33 18.88 11.92
C ASN A 87 5.92 19.17 10.46
N ALA A 88 6.17 18.20 9.58
CA ALA A 88 5.91 18.29 8.15
C ALA A 88 5.26 17.00 7.62
N ASN A 89 4.15 16.59 8.25
CA ASN A 89 3.48 15.33 7.91
C ASN A 89 2.99 15.29 6.46
N GLN A 90 3.02 14.08 5.89
CA GLN A 90 2.49 13.75 4.57
C GLN A 90 1.24 12.88 4.73
N TYR A 91 0.18 13.20 4.00
CA TYR A 91 -1.06 12.42 3.96
C TYR A 91 -1.35 12.00 2.52
N SER A 92 -1.54 10.71 2.30
CA SER A 92 -1.74 10.16 0.95
C SER A 92 -2.98 9.30 0.86
N GLY A 93 -3.65 9.36 -0.28
CA GLY A 93 -4.72 8.45 -0.69
C GLY A 93 -4.42 7.86 -2.07
N SER A 94 -4.63 6.56 -2.26
CA SER A 94 -4.30 5.87 -3.51
C SER A 94 -5.19 4.65 -3.79
N LEU A 95 -5.31 4.31 -5.07
CA LEU A 95 -5.88 3.06 -5.56
C LEU A 95 -4.73 2.17 -6.05
N ILE A 96 -4.67 0.93 -5.58
CA ILE A 96 -3.58 -0.01 -5.80
C ILE A 96 -4.14 -1.33 -6.33
N GLY A 97 -3.59 -1.80 -7.45
CA GLY A 97 -3.73 -3.18 -7.92
C GLY A 97 -2.59 -4.04 -7.40
N ASN A 98 -2.91 -5.28 -7.02
CA ASN A 98 -1.96 -6.25 -6.51
C ASN A 98 -1.99 -7.54 -7.35
N TYR A 99 -0.80 -8.04 -7.70
CA TYR A 99 -0.61 -9.33 -8.33
C TYR A 99 0.13 -10.28 -7.37
N TYR A 100 -0.51 -11.40 -7.02
CA TYR A 100 -0.01 -12.40 -6.09
C TYR A 100 0.56 -13.58 -6.87
N ALA A 101 1.84 -13.88 -6.66
CA ALA A 101 2.53 -14.91 -7.43
C ALA A 101 1.97 -16.33 -7.17
N PHE A 102 1.54 -16.62 -5.95
CA PHE A 102 1.08 -17.94 -5.52
C PHE A 102 -0.39 -17.89 -5.09
N SER A 103 -1.12 -18.97 -5.37
CA SER A 103 -2.54 -19.12 -4.98
C SER A 103 -2.74 -19.67 -3.57
N GLY A 104 -1.65 -19.87 -2.81
CA GLY A 104 -1.66 -20.49 -1.49
C GLY A 104 -1.85 -19.49 -0.35
N ASN A 105 -1.69 -19.99 0.87
CA ASN A 105 -1.74 -19.17 2.08
C ASN A 105 -0.56 -18.20 2.19
N SER A 106 0.50 -18.40 1.42
CA SER A 106 1.64 -17.49 1.41
C SER A 106 1.98 -17.09 0.00
N SER A 107 2.08 -15.79 -0.24
CA SER A 107 2.39 -15.27 -1.56
C SER A 107 3.17 -13.97 -1.50
N PRO A 108 4.31 -13.86 -2.18
CA PRO A 108 4.82 -12.56 -2.56
C PRO A 108 3.83 -11.90 -3.54
N TYR A 109 3.83 -10.57 -3.55
CA TYR A 109 2.99 -9.79 -4.45
C TYR A 109 3.70 -8.54 -4.97
N LEU A 110 3.26 -8.12 -6.15
CA LEU A 110 3.62 -6.85 -6.79
C LEU A 110 2.45 -5.89 -6.64
N SER A 111 2.74 -4.62 -6.36
CA SER A 111 1.75 -3.56 -6.22
C SER A 111 2.01 -2.46 -7.24
N LEU A 112 0.95 -1.98 -7.89
CA LEU A 112 0.97 -0.83 -8.79
C LEU A 112 -0.23 0.05 -8.49
N GLY A 113 -0.02 1.35 -8.35
CA GLY A 113 -1.10 2.24 -7.97
C GLY A 113 -0.89 3.70 -8.36
N LEU A 114 -1.97 4.45 -8.25
CA LEU A 114 -2.03 5.88 -8.49
C LEU A 114 -2.84 6.55 -7.39
N GLY A 115 -2.51 7.80 -7.07
CA GLY A 115 -3.15 8.53 -5.99
C GLY A 115 -2.76 9.99 -5.95
N ALA A 116 -2.99 10.58 -4.78
CA ALA A 116 -2.54 11.92 -4.46
C ALA A 116 -1.91 11.94 -3.07
N SER A 117 -0.90 12.79 -2.91
CA SER A 117 -0.32 13.14 -1.63
C SER A 117 -0.55 14.60 -1.34
N SER A 118 -0.80 14.93 -0.08
CA SER A 118 -0.77 16.29 0.39
C SER A 118 0.31 16.44 1.45
N ASP A 119 1.14 17.44 1.27
CA ASP A 119 2.37 17.60 2.04
C ASP A 119 2.49 19.04 2.51
N LEU A 120 3.00 19.21 3.73
CA LEU A 120 3.37 20.51 4.27
C LEU A 120 4.87 20.76 4.02
N PHE A 121 5.26 20.87 2.74
CA PHE A 121 6.68 21.03 2.39
C PHE A 121 7.25 22.41 2.75
N ASN A 122 6.41 23.43 2.96
CA ASN A 122 6.88 24.75 3.33
C ASN A 122 5.80 25.55 4.08
N GLN A 123 6.08 25.97 5.32
CA GLN A 123 5.17 26.83 6.10
C GLN A 123 4.93 28.19 5.42
N GLN A 124 5.77 28.58 4.44
CA GLN A 124 5.64 29.83 3.71
C GLN A 124 4.73 29.76 2.47
N VAL A 125 4.33 28.56 2.00
CA VAL A 125 3.61 28.39 0.72
C VAL A 125 2.27 27.63 0.85
N GLY A 126 1.98 27.07 2.03
CA GLY A 126 0.72 26.34 2.28
C GLY A 126 0.76 24.87 1.84
N ARG A 127 -0.35 24.15 2.04
CA ARG A 127 -0.48 22.71 1.75
C ARG A 127 -0.43 22.48 0.24
N GLY A 128 0.60 21.76 -0.23
CA GLY A 128 0.71 21.32 -1.63
C GLY A 128 0.00 19.99 -1.82
N THR A 129 -0.57 19.76 -3.00
CA THR A 129 -1.09 18.45 -3.42
C THR A 129 -0.33 17.99 -4.66
N SER A 130 0.22 16.79 -4.59
CA SER A 130 1.03 16.17 -5.64
C SER A 130 0.35 14.89 -6.12
N LEU A 131 0.39 14.62 -7.43
CA LEU A 131 0.01 13.30 -7.93
C LEU A 131 1.02 12.26 -7.45
N LEU A 132 0.54 11.07 -7.11
CA LEU A 132 1.33 10.00 -6.55
C LEU A 132 1.24 8.75 -7.44
N GLY A 133 2.40 8.21 -7.84
CA GLY A 133 2.53 6.86 -8.37
C GLY A 133 3.05 5.91 -7.31
N ILE A 134 2.55 4.67 -7.30
CA ILE A 134 2.99 3.62 -6.38
C ILE A 134 3.52 2.45 -7.19
N PHE A 135 4.73 2.01 -6.85
CA PHE A 135 5.27 0.72 -7.23
C PHE A 135 5.75 0.00 -5.98
N GLY A 136 5.38 -1.25 -5.79
CA GLY A 136 5.72 -1.96 -4.56
C GLY A 136 5.87 -3.46 -4.72
N LEU A 137 6.51 -4.02 -3.71
CA LEU A 137 6.66 -5.45 -3.49
C LEU A 137 6.19 -5.76 -2.09
N GLY A 138 5.63 -6.93 -1.89
CA GLY A 138 5.29 -7.39 -0.56
C GLY A 138 5.15 -8.88 -0.46
N TYR A 139 4.82 -9.32 0.74
CA TYR A 139 4.58 -10.71 1.08
C TYR A 139 3.36 -10.78 1.99
N GLU A 140 2.42 -11.66 1.66
CA GLU A 140 1.26 -11.98 2.49
C GLU A 140 1.37 -13.41 3.01
N GLN A 141 1.09 -13.58 4.30
CA GLN A 141 0.90 -14.86 4.96
C GLN A 141 -0.49 -14.90 5.59
N ARG A 142 -1.40 -15.71 5.05
CA ARG A 142 -2.69 -16.03 5.65
C ARG A 142 -2.51 -16.94 6.86
N LEU A 143 -3.24 -16.60 7.92
CA LEU A 143 -3.34 -17.31 9.18
C LEU A 143 -4.80 -17.74 9.34
N GLY A 144 -5.08 -18.99 8.98
CA GLY A 144 -6.46 -19.47 8.83
C GLY A 144 -7.20 -18.74 7.71
N ASP A 145 -8.52 -18.65 7.84
CA ASP A 145 -9.37 -18.10 6.78
C ASP A 145 -9.65 -16.60 6.89
N HIS A 146 -9.44 -16.03 8.08
CA HIS A 146 -9.83 -14.64 8.36
C HIS A 146 -8.68 -13.69 8.56
N PHE A 147 -7.49 -14.16 8.93
CA PHE A 147 -6.38 -13.27 9.25
C PHE A 147 -5.25 -13.42 8.25
N GLY A 148 -4.48 -12.35 8.06
CA GLY A 148 -3.22 -12.41 7.33
C GLY A 148 -2.23 -11.40 7.87
N LEU A 149 -0.95 -11.72 7.74
CA LEU A 149 0.15 -10.80 7.98
C LEU A 149 0.68 -10.32 6.63
N ARG A 150 0.96 -9.02 6.52
CA ARG A 150 1.55 -8.42 5.32
C ARG A 150 2.84 -7.69 5.69
N LEU A 151 3.86 -7.88 4.86
CA LEU A 151 5.06 -7.06 4.83
C LEU A 151 5.14 -6.43 3.44
N GLY A 152 5.48 -5.15 3.34
CA GLY A 152 5.50 -4.44 2.08
C GLY A 152 6.52 -3.32 2.03
N VAL A 153 7.11 -3.16 0.85
CA VAL A 153 7.97 -2.03 0.48
C VAL A 153 7.33 -1.34 -0.72
N GLN A 154 7.03 -0.04 -0.59
CA GLN A 154 6.41 0.76 -1.65
C GLN A 154 7.31 1.97 -1.95
N ASP A 155 7.67 2.16 -3.22
CA ASP A 155 8.18 3.43 -3.72
C ASP A 155 7.00 4.32 -4.11
N GLN A 156 6.97 5.51 -3.52
CA GLN A 156 5.97 6.55 -3.71
C GLN A 156 6.60 7.67 -4.53
N VAL A 157 6.22 7.75 -5.81
CA VAL A 157 6.71 8.74 -6.76
C VAL A 157 5.75 9.92 -6.80
N LEU A 158 6.13 11.04 -6.22
CA LEU A 158 5.38 12.28 -6.23
C LEU A 158 5.75 13.09 -7.48
N PHE A 159 4.78 13.28 -8.35
CA PHE A 159 4.90 14.11 -9.55
C PHE A 159 4.58 15.58 -9.24
N ASP A 160 5.20 16.49 -9.99
CA ASP A 160 4.96 17.95 -9.91
C ASP A 160 5.16 18.58 -8.54
N THR A 161 6.00 17.97 -7.69
CA THR A 161 6.43 18.61 -6.44
C THR A 161 7.26 19.86 -6.75
N PRO A 162 6.97 21.02 -6.12
CA PRO A 162 7.68 22.27 -6.35
C PRO A 162 9.12 22.14 -5.85
N ARG A 163 10.00 21.64 -6.72
CA ARG A 163 11.45 21.67 -6.54
C ARG A 163 11.99 22.95 -7.15
N ALA A 164 13.03 23.51 -6.53
CA ALA A 164 13.86 24.53 -7.15
C ALA A 164 14.49 24.09 -8.50
N GLN A 165 14.47 22.79 -8.84
CA GLN A 165 15.07 22.24 -10.06
C GLN A 165 14.19 21.25 -10.85
N GLY A 166 12.87 21.17 -10.61
CA GLY A 166 11.93 20.35 -11.40
C GLY A 166 12.23 18.84 -11.47
N GLY A 167 11.51 18.00 -10.72
CA GLY A 167 11.63 16.55 -10.83
C GLY A 167 10.78 15.79 -9.81
N ALA A 168 10.60 14.49 -10.01
CA ALA A 168 9.80 13.64 -9.12
C ALA A 168 10.53 13.35 -7.79
N LEU A 169 9.80 13.43 -6.68
CA LEU A 169 10.26 13.01 -5.34
C LEU A 169 9.89 11.55 -5.11
N ASN A 170 10.84 10.74 -4.65
CA ASN A 170 10.63 9.33 -4.34
C ASN A 170 10.73 9.14 -2.84
N ASN A 171 9.69 8.59 -2.23
CA ASN A 171 9.64 8.22 -0.83
C ASN A 171 9.47 6.71 -0.73
N VAL A 172 10.34 6.04 0.03
CA VAL A 172 10.25 4.59 0.22
C VAL A 172 9.53 4.31 1.53
N GLN A 173 8.42 3.59 1.47
CA GLN A 173 7.65 3.15 2.62
C GLN A 173 7.91 1.68 2.90
N VAL A 174 8.33 1.34 4.12
CA VAL A 174 8.46 -0.06 4.58
C VAL A 174 7.42 -0.29 5.67
N THR A 175 6.52 -1.25 5.45
CA THR A 175 5.34 -1.46 6.30
C THR A 175 5.15 -2.93 6.68
N GLY A 176 4.66 -3.15 7.89
CA GLY A 176 4.04 -4.39 8.33
C GLY A 176 2.58 -4.14 8.70
N GLY A 177 1.72 -5.13 8.50
CA GLY A 177 0.30 -4.98 8.81
C GLY A 177 -0.44 -6.28 9.01
N ILE A 178 -1.64 -6.16 9.57
CA ILE A 178 -2.56 -7.27 9.83
C ILE A 178 -3.80 -7.04 8.96
N SER A 179 -4.17 -8.08 8.22
CA SER A 179 -5.37 -8.14 7.39
C SER A 179 -6.46 -8.94 8.06
N TYR A 180 -7.71 -8.52 7.89
CA TYR A 180 -8.91 -9.30 8.15
C TYR A 180 -9.69 -9.52 6.86
N PHE A 181 -10.01 -10.77 6.53
CA PHE A 181 -10.73 -11.20 5.33
C PHE A 181 -12.15 -11.65 5.67
N TRP A 182 -13.11 -11.14 4.93
CA TRP A 182 -14.49 -11.62 4.96
C TRP A 182 -14.67 -12.77 3.95
N GLY A 183 -15.41 -13.83 4.33
CA GLY A 183 -15.73 -14.96 3.45
C GLY A 183 -14.82 -16.20 3.58
N GLY A 184 -14.55 -16.64 4.82
CA GLY A 184 -13.83 -17.87 5.16
C GLY A 184 -14.73 -19.06 5.49
N SER A 185 -14.20 -20.29 5.47
CA SER A 185 -14.87 -21.46 6.06
C SER A 185 -14.58 -21.50 7.57
N GLU A 186 -15.56 -21.84 8.40
CA GLU A 186 -15.36 -21.94 9.86
C GLU A 186 -14.33 -23.02 10.27
N ASP A 187 -13.94 -23.88 9.34
CA ASP A 187 -13.08 -25.06 9.56
C ASP A 187 -11.59 -24.72 9.73
N LYS A 188 -11.13 -23.54 9.29
CA LYS A 188 -9.72 -23.14 9.34
C LYS A 188 -9.52 -21.96 10.29
N ARG A 189 -9.62 -22.25 11.58
CA ARG A 189 -9.42 -21.27 12.65
C ARG A 189 -7.94 -20.87 12.75
N ALA A 190 -7.71 -19.55 12.83
CA ALA A 190 -6.37 -18.96 12.94
C ALA A 190 -5.67 -19.23 14.28
N PHE A 191 -6.46 -19.51 15.33
CA PHE A 191 -5.97 -19.73 16.69
C PHE A 191 -6.57 -21.01 17.27
N PRO A 192 -5.77 -21.88 17.92
CA PRO A 192 -6.29 -23.04 18.63
C PRO A 192 -7.12 -22.56 19.83
N ILE A 193 -8.34 -23.09 19.97
CA ILE A 193 -9.09 -22.94 21.23
C ILE A 193 -8.44 -23.89 22.23
N ILE A 194 -7.74 -23.34 23.21
CA ILE A 194 -7.35 -24.11 24.39
C ILE A 194 -8.63 -24.29 25.20
N ALA A 195 -9.26 -25.47 25.09
CA ALA A 195 -10.35 -25.82 25.97
C ALA A 195 -9.84 -25.84 27.42
N PRO A 196 -10.62 -25.36 28.41
CA PRO A 196 -10.23 -25.49 29.80
C PRO A 196 -10.02 -26.98 30.10
N THR A 197 -8.82 -27.30 30.61
CA THR A 197 -8.50 -28.63 31.08
C THR A 197 -9.52 -28.97 32.15
N GLN A 198 -10.45 -29.89 31.86
CA GLN A 198 -11.26 -30.47 32.92
C GLN A 198 -10.31 -31.24 33.82
N SER A 199 -9.91 -30.63 34.95
CA SER A 199 -9.32 -31.35 36.05
C SER A 199 -10.39 -32.28 36.60
N GLY A 200 -10.43 -33.50 36.09
CA GLY A 200 -11.27 -34.55 36.62
C GLY A 200 -10.73 -35.03 37.97
N SER A 201 -11.54 -34.86 39.01
CA SER A 201 -11.99 -35.91 39.93
C SER A 201 -12.90 -35.29 40.99
#